data_AF-A0A3D4TSC9-F1
#
_entry.id   AF-A0A3D4TSC9-F1
#
_cell.length_a   1.000
_cell.length_b   1.000
_cell.length_c   1.000
_cell.angle_alpha   90.00
_cell.angle_beta   90.00
_cell.angle_gamma   90.00
#
_symmetry.space_group_name_H-M   'P 1'
#
loop_
_entity.id
_entity.type
_entity.pdbx_description
1 polymer ?
#
loop_
_entity_poly.entity_id
_entity_poly.type
_entity_poly.pdbx_seq_one_letter_code
_entity_poly.pdbx_strand_id
1 'polypeptide(L)'
;MMIVPAYWAEARLQARFRGRPVVVRRFGWSDEGPAQAQAHADARAHEALNAIIAGQVLPRREVRSNYGVEGVPIREQIVQRDGDVIITRNSYGALCLNSPDVLFADIDHAQPPAGCVIPAIVAGLVLLAGAVIGTLLWHWLVGLVLGVAAVLLVNAALLMRRKQRLAAAG
;
A
#
# COMPACT_ATOMS: atom_id res chain seq x y z
N MET A 1 19.66 11.12 2.70
CA MET A 1 20.65 10.25 2.04
C MET A 1 20.11 8.83 2.08
N MET A 2 19.97 8.18 0.92
CA MET A 2 19.63 6.75 0.85
C MET A 2 20.86 5.95 1.33
N ILE A 3 20.68 5.07 2.31
CA ILE A 3 21.77 4.28 2.89
C ILE A 3 21.50 2.81 2.58
N VAL A 4 22.34 2.20 1.76
CA VAL A 4 22.39 0.75 1.55
C VAL A 4 23.84 0.31 1.79
N PRO A 5 24.16 -0.18 3.00
CA PRO A 5 25.51 -0.53 3.40
C PRO A 5 26.01 -1.82 2.74
N ALA A 6 27.30 -1.87 2.41
CA ALA A 6 27.97 -3.07 1.91
C ALA A 6 28.17 -4.16 2.98
N TYR A 7 28.50 -3.77 4.21
CA TYR A 7 28.84 -4.67 5.30
C TYR A 7 27.85 -4.55 6.44
N TRP A 8 27.53 -5.70 7.04
CA TRP A 8 26.59 -5.84 8.13
C TRP A 8 27.17 -6.71 9.22
N ALA A 9 26.88 -6.36 10.46
CA ALA A 9 27.27 -7.13 11.63
C ALA A 9 26.16 -7.07 12.69
N GLU A 10 26.17 -8.01 13.63
CA GLU A 10 25.25 -8.02 14.75
C GLU A 10 26.01 -8.12 16.07
N ALA A 11 25.71 -7.22 16.99
CA ALA A 11 26.19 -7.27 18.35
C ALA A 11 25.12 -7.85 19.27
N ARG A 12 25.55 -8.68 20.22
CA ARG A 12 24.70 -9.24 21.27
C ARG A 12 25.34 -8.96 22.63
N LEU A 13 24.67 -8.16 23.44
CA LEU A 13 25.07 -7.88 24.80
C LEU A 13 24.10 -8.49 25.80
N GLN A 14 24.64 -8.95 26.93
CA GLN A 14 23.87 -9.50 28.03
C GLN A 14 24.32 -8.85 29.34
N ALA A 15 23.37 -8.35 30.11
CA ALA A 15 23.59 -7.81 31.45
C ALA A 15 22.54 -8.34 32.42
N ARG A 16 22.75 -8.11 33.72
CA ARG A 16 21.73 -8.30 34.74
C ARG A 16 21.25 -6.95 35.23
N PHE A 17 19.94 -6.74 35.24
CA PHE A 17 19.32 -5.53 35.75
C PHE A 17 18.15 -5.91 36.66
N ARG A 18 18.13 -5.39 37.90
CA ARG A 18 17.13 -5.73 38.93
C ARG A 18 16.94 -7.26 39.11
N GLY A 19 18.05 -7.99 39.13
CA GLY A 19 18.06 -9.45 39.28
C GLY A 19 17.61 -10.25 38.05
N ARG A 20 17.21 -9.60 36.95
CA ARG A 20 16.77 -10.26 35.72
C ARG A 20 17.81 -10.12 34.60
N PRO A 21 18.07 -11.16 33.79
CA PRO A 21 18.92 -11.03 32.62
C PRO A 21 18.23 -10.16 31.55
N VAL A 22 18.97 -9.23 30.99
CA VAL A 22 18.58 -8.38 29.86
C VAL A 22 19.55 -8.69 28.73
N VAL A 23 19.01 -9.10 27.58
CA VAL A 23 19.78 -9.34 26.35
C VAL A 23 19.34 -8.31 25.33
N VAL A 24 20.30 -7.62 24.72
CA VAL A 24 20.08 -6.61 23.68
C VAL A 24 20.84 -7.03 22.43
N ARG A 25 20.18 -6.93 21.28
CA ARG A 25 20.75 -7.19 19.96
C ARG A 25 20.55 -5.99 19.06
N ARG A 26 21.62 -5.56 18.40
CA ARG A 26 21.63 -4.44 17.44
C ARG A 26 22.46 -4.80 16.23
N PHE A 27 22.00 -4.36 15.07
CA PHE A 27 22.78 -4.44 13.84
C PHE A 27 23.66 -3.20 13.70
N GLY A 28 24.86 -3.42 13.18
CA GLY A 28 25.74 -2.38 12.70
C GLY A 28 25.99 -2.56 11.22
N TRP A 29 26.50 -1.51 10.61
CA TRP A 29 26.71 -1.45 9.18
C TRP A 29 27.86 -0.51 8.86
N SER A 30 28.49 -0.73 7.71
CA SER A 30 29.57 0.10 7.18
C SER A 30 29.72 -0.14 5.68
N ASP A 31 30.27 0.83 4.97
CA ASP A 31 30.76 0.66 3.60
C ASP A 31 32.28 0.38 3.54
N GLU A 32 32.99 0.53 4.66
CA GLU A 32 34.45 0.34 4.73
C GLU A 32 34.84 -1.12 4.93
N GLY A 33 34.14 -1.83 5.82
CA GLY A 33 34.47 -3.23 6.09
C GLY A 33 33.66 -3.88 7.20
N PRO A 34 33.81 -5.21 7.36
CA PRO A 34 33.13 -5.97 8.41
C PRO A 34 33.51 -5.53 9.83
N ALA A 35 34.77 -5.12 10.05
CA ALA A 35 35.24 -4.69 11.36
C ALA A 35 34.57 -3.38 11.81
N GLN A 36 34.42 -2.42 10.89
CA GLN A 36 33.72 -1.17 11.14
C GLN A 36 32.22 -1.40 11.37
N ALA A 37 31.61 -2.31 10.60
CA ALA A 37 30.22 -2.71 10.83
C ALA A 37 30.03 -3.33 12.22
N GLN A 38 30.98 -4.15 12.69
CA GLN A 38 30.95 -4.74 14.03
C GLN A 38 31.12 -3.67 15.11
N ALA A 39 32.10 -2.76 14.98
CA ALA A 39 32.29 -1.68 15.94
C ALA A 39 31.04 -0.78 16.05
N HIS A 40 30.39 -0.50 14.90
CA HIS A 40 29.12 0.22 14.88
C HIS A 40 28.00 -0.57 15.59
N ALA A 41 27.92 -1.89 15.39
CA ALA A 41 26.94 -2.75 16.05
C ALA A 41 27.14 -2.74 17.57
N ASP A 42 28.39 -2.85 18.03
CA ASP A 42 28.76 -2.88 19.44
C ASP A 42 28.40 -1.56 20.12
N ALA A 43 28.74 -0.43 19.50
CA ALA A 43 28.39 0.90 20.01
C ALA A 43 26.87 1.05 20.19
N ARG A 44 26.09 0.69 19.17
CA ARG A 44 24.61 0.74 19.23
C ARG A 44 24.04 -0.20 20.30
N ALA A 45 24.60 -1.40 20.45
CA ALA A 45 24.17 -2.34 21.48
C ALA A 45 24.45 -1.82 22.89
N HIS A 46 25.62 -1.21 23.12
CA HIS A 46 25.98 -0.60 24.40
C HIS A 46 25.06 0.58 24.74
N GLU A 47 24.80 1.46 23.79
CA GLU A 47 23.88 2.58 23.95
C GLU A 47 22.47 2.10 24.33
N ALA A 48 21.92 1.16 23.56
CA ALA A 48 20.59 0.62 23.80
C ALA A 48 20.49 -0.11 25.16
N LEU A 49 21.54 -0.82 25.56
CA LEU A 49 21.59 -1.47 26.87
C LEU A 49 21.60 -0.45 28.00
N ASN A 50 22.42 0.59 27.90
CA ASN A 50 22.49 1.67 28.89
C ASN A 50 21.15 2.40 29.00
N ALA A 51 20.49 2.68 27.87
CA ALA A 51 19.16 3.28 27.84
C ALA A 51 18.10 2.40 28.55
N ILE A 52 18.11 1.09 28.30
CA ILE A 52 17.19 0.14 28.97
C ILE A 52 17.46 0.08 30.47
N ILE A 53 18.73 0.06 30.89
CA ILE A 53 19.12 0.09 32.30
C ILE A 53 18.70 1.41 32.96
N ALA A 54 18.78 2.54 32.23
CA ALA A 54 18.30 3.84 32.67
C ALA A 54 16.76 3.94 32.73
N GLY A 55 16.03 2.90 32.31
CA GLY A 55 14.57 2.81 32.41
C GLY A 55 13.83 3.18 31.14
N GLN A 56 14.52 3.45 30.03
CA GLN A 56 13.86 3.66 28.74
C GLN A 56 13.24 2.36 28.21
N VAL A 57 12.05 2.46 27.63
CA VAL A 57 11.38 1.33 27.00
C VAL A 57 11.82 1.24 25.54
N LEU A 58 12.81 0.38 25.28
CA LEU A 58 13.31 0.10 23.93
C LEU A 58 13.13 -1.38 23.56
N PRO A 59 12.92 -1.70 22.28
CA PRO A 59 12.88 -3.08 21.83
C PRO A 59 14.24 -3.74 22.05
N ARG A 60 14.24 -4.94 22.66
CA ARG A 60 15.48 -5.70 22.91
C ARG A 60 16.18 -6.17 21.64
N ARG A 61 15.45 -6.31 20.54
CA ARG A 61 15.94 -6.78 19.25
C ARG A 61 15.33 -5.96 18.12
N GLU A 62 16.13 -5.65 17.12
CA GLU A 62 15.67 -5.08 15.85
C GLU A 62 15.08 -6.18 14.96
N VAL A 63 13.81 -6.02 14.61
CA VAL A 63 13.08 -6.95 13.74
C VAL A 63 13.52 -6.72 12.29
N ARG A 64 13.54 -7.78 11.49
CA ARG A 64 13.71 -7.64 10.03
C ARG A 64 12.36 -7.28 9.44
N SER A 65 12.30 -6.16 8.73
CA SER A 65 11.17 -5.79 7.88
C SER A 65 11.64 -5.76 6.42
N ASN A 66 10.67 -5.81 5.51
CA ASN A 66 10.93 -5.77 4.07
C ASN A 66 11.32 -4.35 3.59
N TYR A 67 10.92 -3.32 4.33
CA TYR A 67 11.10 -1.91 3.95
C TYR A 67 12.02 -1.15 4.92
N GLY A 68 12.81 -1.86 5.72
CA GLY A 68 13.63 -1.26 6.77
C GLY A 68 12.83 -0.94 8.04
N VAL A 69 13.53 -0.77 9.15
CA VAL A 69 12.94 -0.31 10.41
C VAL A 69 13.50 1.07 10.69
N GLU A 70 12.73 1.92 11.38
CA GLU A 70 13.17 3.29 11.67
C GLU A 70 14.56 3.30 12.31
N GLY A 71 15.49 4.05 11.69
CA GLY A 71 16.88 4.14 12.11
C GLY A 71 17.79 2.96 11.75
N VAL A 72 17.31 1.94 11.03
CA VAL A 72 18.15 0.83 10.52
C VAL A 72 17.94 0.68 9.00
N PRO A 73 19.01 0.76 8.20
CA PRO A 73 18.93 0.58 6.76
C PRO A 73 18.36 -0.79 6.35
N ILE A 74 17.92 -0.88 5.09
CA ILE A 74 17.42 -2.13 4.51
C ILE A 74 18.58 -3.13 4.43
N ARG A 75 18.38 -4.30 5.06
CA ARG A 75 19.38 -5.38 5.15
C ARG A 75 19.31 -6.31 3.96
N GLU A 76 19.89 -5.86 2.87
CA GLU A 76 19.93 -6.59 1.61
C GLU A 76 21.34 -6.67 1.06
N GLN A 77 21.59 -7.73 0.29
CA GLN A 77 22.86 -7.88 -0.41
C GLN A 77 22.86 -6.95 -1.62
N ILE A 78 23.91 -6.17 -1.77
CA ILE A 78 24.15 -5.38 -2.97
C ILE A 78 24.63 -6.31 -4.08
N VAL A 79 23.93 -6.27 -5.20
CA VAL A 79 24.25 -7.02 -6.42
C VAL A 79 25.06 -6.17 -7.38
N GLN A 80 24.69 -4.89 -7.53
CA GLN A 80 25.35 -3.94 -8.41
C GLN A 80 25.18 -2.53 -7.87
N ARG A 81 26.18 -1.67 -8.14
CA ARG A 81 26.12 -0.22 -7.92
C ARG A 81 26.34 0.48 -9.26
N ASP A 82 25.55 1.49 -9.53
CA ASP A 82 25.72 2.40 -10.67
C ASP A 82 25.39 3.83 -10.23
N GLY A 83 26.44 4.62 -9.97
CA GLY A 83 26.27 5.95 -9.38
C GLY A 83 25.57 5.91 -8.02
N ASP A 84 24.43 6.61 -7.94
CA ASP A 84 23.54 6.67 -6.78
C ASP A 84 22.43 5.60 -6.80
N VAL A 85 22.36 4.80 -7.87
CA VAL A 85 21.42 3.69 -8.01
C VAL A 85 22.07 2.40 -7.51
N ILE A 86 21.33 1.65 -6.68
CA ILE A 86 21.81 0.41 -6.08
C ILE A 86 20.81 -0.71 -6.36
N ILE A 87 21.29 -1.77 -7.01
CA ILE A 87 20.53 -3.00 -7.19
C ILE A 87 20.84 -3.93 -6.02
N THR A 88 19.81 -4.27 -5.25
CA THR A 88 19.88 -5.21 -4.13
C THR A 88 19.16 -6.51 -4.44
N ARG A 89 19.45 -7.56 -3.66
CA ARG A 89 18.67 -8.79 -3.63
C ARG A 89 17.89 -8.87 -2.31
N ASN A 90 16.56 -8.87 -2.42
CA ASN A 90 15.68 -8.96 -1.26
C ASN A 90 15.62 -10.39 -0.69
N SER A 91 14.91 -10.56 0.43
CA SER A 91 14.75 -11.88 1.09
C SER A 91 13.99 -12.91 0.26
N TYR A 92 13.21 -12.48 -0.72
CA TYR A 92 12.51 -13.36 -1.65
C TYR A 92 13.37 -13.77 -2.84
N GLY A 93 14.58 -13.19 -2.97
CA GLY A 93 15.49 -13.44 -4.08
C GLY A 93 15.25 -12.56 -5.31
N ALA A 94 14.33 -11.59 -5.26
CA ALA A 94 14.12 -10.65 -6.35
C ALA A 94 15.21 -9.57 -6.36
N LEU A 95 15.47 -9.01 -7.55
CA LEU A 95 16.31 -7.82 -7.71
C LEU A 95 15.45 -6.57 -7.45
N CYS A 96 15.94 -5.69 -6.60
CA CYS A 96 15.27 -4.45 -6.22
C CYS A 96 16.17 -3.27 -6.62
N LEU A 97 15.61 -2.31 -7.36
CA LEU A 97 16.27 -1.05 -7.70
C LEU A 97 15.99 -0.03 -6.60
N ASN A 98 17.05 0.50 -6.01
CA ASN A 98 16.99 1.56 -5.01
C ASN A 98 17.57 2.83 -5.62
N SER A 99 16.79 3.91 -5.65
CA SER A 99 17.16 5.23 -6.16
C SER A 99 16.74 6.30 -5.15
N PRO A 100 17.56 7.32 -4.88
CA PRO A 100 17.15 8.44 -4.03
C PRO A 100 16.03 9.28 -4.66
N ASP A 101 16.01 9.36 -5.99
CA ASP A 101 15.09 10.19 -6.76
C ASP A 101 14.11 9.30 -7.54
N VAL A 102 12.94 9.04 -6.94
CA VAL A 102 11.86 8.28 -7.58
C VAL A 102 10.50 8.91 -7.24
N LEU A 103 9.65 9.03 -8.26
CA LEU A 103 8.26 9.45 -8.12
C LEU A 103 7.35 8.28 -8.48
N PHE A 104 6.50 7.88 -7.54
CA PHE A 104 5.38 6.99 -7.81
C PHE A 104 4.13 7.85 -8.01
N ALA A 105 3.59 7.83 -9.23
CA ALA A 105 2.33 8.47 -9.55
C ALA A 105 1.33 7.40 -9.96
N ASP A 106 0.22 7.31 -9.22
CA ASP A 106 -0.89 6.46 -9.60
C ASP A 106 -1.80 7.23 -10.56
N ILE A 107 -2.13 6.63 -11.70
CA ILE A 107 -3.01 7.24 -12.70
C ILE A 107 -4.34 6.50 -12.64
N ASP A 108 -5.27 7.08 -11.89
CA ASP A 108 -6.64 6.58 -11.82
C ASP A 108 -7.37 6.84 -13.15
N HIS A 109 -7.87 5.77 -13.76
CA HIS A 109 -8.84 5.90 -14.84
C HIS A 109 -10.25 6.12 -14.27
N ALA A 110 -10.99 7.06 -14.85
CA ALA A 110 -12.40 7.24 -14.50
C ALA A 110 -13.17 5.93 -14.70
N GLN A 111 -13.89 5.51 -13.67
CA GLN A 111 -14.62 4.25 -13.70
C GLN A 111 -15.77 4.31 -14.73
N PRO A 112 -15.96 3.26 -15.55
CA PRO A 112 -17.06 3.23 -16.49
C PRO A 112 -18.40 3.25 -15.75
N PRO A 113 -19.39 4.01 -16.24
CA PRO A 113 -20.71 4.04 -15.63
C PRO A 113 -21.36 2.65 -15.70
N ALA A 114 -21.92 2.21 -14.57
CA ALA A 114 -22.57 0.92 -14.39
C ALA A 114 -23.89 1.06 -13.60
N GLY A 115 -24.74 0.03 -13.64
CA GLY A 115 -25.99 -0.01 -12.89
C GLY A 115 -27.09 0.91 -13.44
N CYS A 116 -27.88 1.51 -12.55
CA CYS A 116 -28.94 2.45 -12.94
C CYS A 116 -28.37 3.88 -12.98
N VAL A 117 -28.28 4.45 -14.18
CA VAL A 117 -27.81 5.82 -14.42
C VAL A 117 -28.93 6.84 -14.54
N ILE A 118 -30.18 6.36 -14.60
CA ILE A 118 -31.38 7.19 -14.52
C ILE A 118 -31.61 7.58 -13.06
N PRO A 119 -31.92 8.86 -12.75
CA PRO A 119 -32.34 9.26 -11.42
C PRO A 119 -33.60 8.49 -10.98
N ALA A 120 -33.62 7.99 -9.74
CA ALA A 120 -34.73 7.18 -9.21
C ALA A 120 -36.10 7.86 -9.36
N ILE A 121 -36.16 9.20 -9.24
CA ILE A 121 -37.38 9.99 -9.43
C ILE A 121 -37.90 9.84 -10.86
N VAL A 122 -37.03 9.93 -11.87
CA VAL A 122 -37.42 9.79 -13.28
C VAL A 122 -37.91 8.37 -13.56
N ALA A 123 -37.20 7.35 -13.05
CA ALA A 123 -37.65 5.96 -13.16
C ALA A 123 -39.03 5.76 -12.50
N GLY A 124 -39.22 6.32 -11.30
CA GLY A 124 -40.49 6.27 -10.57
C GLY A 124 -41.63 6.95 -11.32
N LEU A 125 -41.39 8.12 -11.92
CA LEU A 125 -42.39 8.82 -12.73
C LEU A 125 -42.79 8.03 -13.99
N VAL A 126 -41.84 7.40 -14.67
CA VAL A 126 -42.13 6.54 -15.84
C VAL A 126 -42.97 5.32 -15.45
N LEU A 127 -42.63 4.68 -14.32
CA LEU A 127 -43.42 3.56 -13.79
C LEU A 127 -44.83 3.98 -13.38
N LEU A 128 -44.95 5.12 -12.68
CA LEU A 128 -46.24 5.67 -12.27
C LEU A 128 -47.11 6.04 -13.48
N ALA A 129 -46.53 6.69 -14.49
CA ALA A 129 -47.22 7.00 -15.73
C ALA A 129 -47.69 5.73 -16.45
N GLY A 130 -46.83 4.71 -16.56
CA GLY A 130 -47.18 3.41 -17.15
C GLY A 130 -48.32 2.72 -16.40
N ALA A 131 -48.31 2.75 -15.07
CA ALA A 131 -49.38 2.20 -14.25
C ALA A 131 -50.70 2.95 -14.41
N VAL A 132 -50.68 4.29 -14.39
CA VAL A 132 -51.88 5.14 -14.57
C VAL A 132 -52.48 4.98 -15.97
N ILE A 133 -51.66 4.94 -17.01
CA ILE A 133 -52.13 4.69 -18.38
C ILE A 133 -52.70 3.27 -18.49
N GLY A 134 -52.03 2.29 -17.90
CA GLY A 134 -52.50 0.91 -17.85
C GLY A 134 -53.84 0.76 -17.14
N THR A 135 -54.05 1.43 -16.01
CA THR A 135 -55.34 1.40 -15.29
C THR A 135 -56.45 2.09 -16.06
N LEU A 136 -56.19 3.22 -16.70
CA LEU A 136 -57.14 3.91 -17.58
C LEU A 136 -57.58 3.05 -18.78
N LEU A 137 -56.71 2.15 -19.25
CA LEU A 137 -56.97 1.21 -20.34
C LEU A 137 -57.45 -0.17 -19.85
N TRP A 138 -57.80 -0.33 -18.57
CA TRP A 138 -58.23 -1.60 -17.96
C TRP A 138 -57.19 -2.74 -17.99
N HIS A 139 -55.92 -2.42 -18.26
CA HIS A 139 -54.80 -3.35 -18.39
C HIS A 139 -53.58 -2.90 -17.56
N TRP A 140 -53.77 -2.75 -16.25
CA TRP A 140 -52.75 -2.22 -15.32
C TRP A 140 -51.43 -3.01 -15.33
N LEU A 141 -51.51 -4.35 -15.44
CA LEU A 141 -50.33 -5.22 -15.48
C LEU A 141 -49.49 -4.97 -16.75
N VAL A 142 -50.15 -4.77 -17.90
CA VAL A 142 -49.50 -4.47 -19.17
C VAL A 142 -48.81 -3.11 -19.11
N GLY A 143 -49.48 -2.10 -18.55
CA GLY A 143 -48.90 -0.77 -18.36
C GLY A 143 -47.66 -0.77 -17.45
N LEU A 144 -47.68 -1.56 -16.37
CA LEU A 144 -46.52 -1.71 -15.49
C LEU A 144 -45.35 -2.41 -16.19
N VAL A 145 -45.59 -3.50 -16.92
CA VAL A 145 -44.56 -4.23 -17.68
C VAL A 145 -43.92 -3.32 -18.74
N LEU A 146 -44.73 -2.56 -19.48
CA LEU A 146 -44.24 -1.60 -20.47
C LEU A 146 -43.45 -0.45 -19.82
N GLY A 147 -43.88 0.03 -18.65
CA GLY A 147 -43.13 1.02 -17.87
C GLY A 147 -41.76 0.51 -17.43
N VAL A 148 -41.66 -0.72 -16.92
CA VAL A 148 -40.38 -1.36 -16.57
C VAL A 148 -39.49 -1.51 -17.79
N ALA A 149 -40.04 -1.99 -18.91
CA ALA A 149 -39.30 -2.12 -20.17
C ALA A 149 -38.76 -0.77 -20.65
N ALA A 150 -39.55 0.30 -20.56
CA ALA A 150 -39.14 1.65 -20.91
C ALA A 150 -37.97 2.14 -20.03
N VAL A 151 -38.04 1.93 -18.70
CA VAL A 151 -36.94 2.29 -17.79
C VAL A 151 -35.66 1.53 -18.13
N LEU A 152 -35.75 0.22 -18.40
CA LEU A 152 -34.59 -0.60 -18.76
C LEU A 152 -33.96 -0.14 -20.09
N LEU A 153 -34.76 0.14 -21.12
CA LEU A 153 -34.29 0.60 -22.43
C LEU A 153 -33.63 1.97 -22.34
N VAL A 154 -34.25 2.93 -21.64
CA VAL A 154 -33.67 4.26 -21.43
C VAL A 154 -32.37 4.17 -20.64
N ASN A 155 -32.30 3.29 -19.63
CA ASN A 155 -31.11 3.11 -18.81
C ASN A 155 -29.97 2.53 -19.64
N ALA A 156 -30.25 1.52 -20.46
CA ALA A 156 -29.29 0.93 -21.39
C ALA A 156 -28.77 1.96 -22.41
N ALA A 157 -29.65 2.77 -22.99
CA ALA A 157 -29.26 3.82 -23.93
C ALA A 157 -28.36 4.89 -23.29
N LEU A 158 -28.69 5.33 -22.07
CA LEU A 158 -27.88 6.31 -21.34
C LEU A 158 -26.53 5.72 -20.91
N LEU A 159 -26.51 4.48 -20.44
CA LEU A 159 -25.26 3.75 -20.14
C LEU A 159 -24.36 3.69 -21.36
N MET A 160 -24.89 3.29 -22.52
CA MET A 160 -24.14 3.23 -23.78
C MET A 160 -23.57 4.60 -24.16
N ARG A 161 -24.38 5.66 -24.12
CA ARG A 161 -23.93 7.03 -24.41
C ARG A 161 -22.84 7.51 -23.45
N ARG A 162 -22.98 7.26 -22.15
CA ARG A 162 -21.97 7.67 -21.16
C ARG A 162 -20.67 6.87 -21.32
N LYS A 163 -20.73 5.58 -21.63
CA LYS A 163 -19.56 4.75 -21.97
C LYS A 163 -18.84 5.25 -23.23
N GLN A 164 -19.59 5.58 -24.29
CA GLN A 164 -19.02 6.15 -25.51
C GLN A 164 -18.31 7.49 -25.28
N ARG A 165 -18.91 8.38 -24.46
CA ARG A 165 -18.27 9.66 -24.09
C ARG A 165 -17.00 9.46 -23.28
N LEU A 166 -17.01 8.53 -22.33
CA LEU A 166 -15.81 8.19 -21.55
C LEU A 166 -14.70 7.64 -22.45
N ALA A 167 -15.04 6.75 -23.38
CA ALA A 167 -14.08 6.18 -24.34
C ALA A 167 -13.53 7.20 -25.34
N ALA A 168 -14.24 8.31 -25.60
CA ALA A 168 -13.79 9.39 -26.46
C ALA A 168 -12.97 10.47 -25.70
N ALA A 169 -12.97 10.43 -24.36
CA ALA A 169 -12.31 11.41 -23.50
C ALA A 169 -10.97 10.95 -22.93
N GLY A 170 -10.64 9.66 -23.06
CA GLY A 170 -9.33 9.09 -22.75
C GLY A 170 -8.57 8.77 -24.04
#